data_AF-A0A2A2VLX5-F1
#
_entry.id   AF-A0A2A2VLX5-F1
#
_cell.length_a   1.000
_cell.length_b   1.000
_cell.length_c   1.000
_cell.angle_alpha   90.00
_cell.angle_beta   90.00
_cell.angle_gamma   90.00
#
_symmetry.space_group_name_H-M   'P 1'
#
loop_
_entity.id
_entity.type
_entity.pdbx_description
1 polymer ?
#
loop_
_entity_poly.entity_id
_entity_poly.type
_entity_poly.pdbx_seq_one_letter_code
_entity_poly.pdbx_strand_id
1 'polypeptide(L)'
;MHTRVRFPSPAPVLRQIRAGNRRRRDVRLLAALLLSLGALCTATPASAQMYDPRYPVCMHVYGELLGERMDCIFTSLQQCQASIAGNPATCLVNPFYAPRPVRSDRPGR
;
A
#
# COMPACT_ATOMS: atom_id res chain seq x y z
N MET A 1 29.24 64.28 -42.66
CA MET A 1 29.77 63.25 -41.74
C MET A 1 28.63 62.86 -40.79
N HIS A 2 28.06 61.65 -40.91
CA HIS A 2 27.06 61.14 -39.96
C HIS A 2 27.53 59.80 -39.41
N THR A 3 27.88 59.77 -38.13
CA THR A 3 28.28 58.56 -37.42
C THR A 3 27.01 57.83 -36.96
N ARG A 4 26.73 56.66 -37.54
CA ARG A 4 25.64 55.80 -37.07
C ARG A 4 26.06 55.11 -35.77
N VAL A 5 25.43 55.48 -34.66
CA VAL A 5 25.55 54.77 -33.38
C VAL A 5 24.68 53.50 -33.45
N ARG A 6 25.30 52.33 -33.25
CA ARG A 6 24.65 51.02 -33.29
C ARG A 6 24.29 50.61 -31.85
N PHE A 7 23.01 50.59 -31.50
CA PHE A 7 22.54 50.14 -30.19
C PHE A 7 22.43 48.60 -30.13
N PRO A 8 22.87 47.92 -29.05
CA PRO A 8 22.68 46.48 -28.88
C PRO A 8 21.22 46.14 -28.54
N SER A 9 20.66 45.14 -29.22
CA SER A 9 19.26 44.70 -29.07
C SER A 9 19.02 43.94 -27.76
N PRO A 10 17.91 44.17 -27.00
CA PRO A 10 17.63 43.54 -25.71
C PRO A 10 17.12 42.08 -25.79
N ALA A 11 17.03 41.50 -26.99
CA ALA A 11 16.50 40.16 -27.24
C ALA A 11 17.17 38.97 -26.51
N PRO A 12 18.50 38.94 -26.20
CA PRO A 12 19.11 37.74 -25.64
C PRO A 12 18.66 37.44 -24.20
N VAL A 13 18.36 38.46 -23.41
CA VAL A 13 18.02 38.33 -21.98
C VAL A 13 16.66 37.66 -21.79
N LEU A 14 15.64 38.06 -22.55
CA LEU A 14 14.29 37.48 -22.45
C LEU A 14 14.25 36.00 -22.87
N ARG A 15 15.07 35.63 -23.85
CA ARG A 15 15.22 34.25 -24.33
C ARG A 15 15.91 33.36 -23.30
N GLN A 16 16.90 33.90 -22.58
CA GLN A 16 17.54 33.20 -21.46
C GLN A 16 16.59 33.03 -20.26
N ILE A 17 15.79 34.04 -19.91
CA ILE A 17 14.79 33.95 -18.82
C ILE A 17 13.72 32.89 -19.16
N ARG A 18 13.24 32.84 -20.42
CA ARG A 18 12.27 31.83 -20.88
C ARG A 18 12.86 30.42 -20.86
N ALA A 19 14.12 30.24 -21.26
CA ALA A 19 14.80 28.94 -21.20
C ALA A 19 15.05 28.48 -19.75
N GLY A 20 15.43 29.39 -18.86
CA GLY A 20 15.59 29.11 -17.43
C GLY A 20 14.29 28.74 -16.74
N ASN A 21 13.19 29.42 -17.07
CA ASN A 21 11.86 29.07 -16.57
C ASN A 21 11.35 27.73 -17.09
N ARG A 22 11.66 27.36 -18.34
CA ARG A 22 11.33 26.04 -18.89
C ARG A 22 12.07 24.93 -18.14
N ARG A 23 13.40 25.04 -18.04
CA ARG A 23 14.23 24.06 -17.32
C ARG A 23 13.83 23.92 -15.84
N ARG A 24 13.49 25.01 -15.15
CA ARG A 24 12.99 24.96 -13.76
C ARG A 24 11.62 24.27 -13.64
N ARG A 25 10.73 24.43 -14.63
CA ARG A 25 9.43 23.74 -14.67
C ARG A 25 9.60 22.25 -14.93
N ASP A 26 10.46 21.88 -15.88
CA ASP A 26 10.75 20.49 -16.21
C ASP A 26 11.32 19.74 -14.99
N VAL A 27 12.27 20.35 -14.27
CA VAL A 27 12.83 19.77 -13.02
C VAL A 27 11.77 19.64 -11.92
N ARG A 28 10.87 20.62 -11.78
CA ARG A 28 9.78 20.55 -10.78
C ARG A 28 8.76 19.46 -11.13
N LEU A 29 8.43 19.29 -12.41
CA LEU A 29 7.52 18.24 -12.88
C LEU A 29 8.13 16.86 -12.70
N LEU A 30 9.40 16.68 -13.05
CA LEU A 30 10.15 15.45 -12.81
C LEU A 30 10.23 15.12 -11.31
N ALA A 31 10.53 16.11 -10.47
CA ALA A 31 10.58 15.92 -9.02
C ALA A 31 9.20 15.54 -8.44
N ALA A 32 8.13 16.20 -8.89
CA ALA A 32 6.76 15.88 -8.48
C ALA A 32 6.35 14.47 -8.93
N LEU A 33 6.73 14.06 -10.15
CA LEU A 33 6.49 12.71 -10.67
C LEU A 33 7.24 11.65 -9.86
N LEU A 34 8.51 11.88 -9.53
CA LEU A 34 9.30 10.96 -8.72
C LEU A 34 8.76 10.84 -7.30
N LEU A 35 8.33 11.95 -6.70
CA LEU A 35 7.68 11.96 -5.38
C LEU A 35 6.35 11.19 -5.38
N SER A 36 5.53 11.36 -6.43
CA SER A 36 4.26 10.64 -6.52
C SER A 36 4.48 9.14 -6.74
N LEU A 37 5.40 8.73 -7.62
CA LEU A 37 5.76 7.31 -7.78
C LEU A 37 6.32 6.72 -6.47
N GLY A 38 7.20 7.45 -5.78
CA GLY A 38 7.74 7.02 -4.49
C GLY A 38 6.65 6.83 -3.43
N ALA A 39 5.66 7.72 -3.38
CA ALA A 39 4.53 7.59 -2.47
C ALA A 39 3.67 6.34 -2.78
N LEU A 40 3.44 6.03 -4.06
CA LEU A 40 2.72 4.80 -4.45
C LEU A 40 3.47 3.54 -4.00
N CYS A 41 4.80 3.54 -3.99
CA CYS A 41 5.59 2.39 -3.50
C CYS A 41 5.52 2.21 -1.97
N THR A 42 5.10 3.23 -1.21
CA THR A 42 4.88 3.11 0.24
C THR A 42 3.49 2.58 0.59
N ALA A 43 2.61 2.41 -0.41
CA ALA A 43 1.36 1.69 -0.19
C ALA A 43 1.71 0.26 0.20
N THR A 44 1.59 -0.05 1.49
CA THR A 44 1.61 -1.43 1.96
C THR A 44 0.54 -2.16 1.17
N PRO A 45 0.81 -3.38 0.65
CA PRO A 45 -0.25 -4.16 0.04
C PRO A 45 -1.40 -4.18 1.05
N ALA A 46 -2.59 -3.75 0.61
CA ALA A 46 -3.81 -4.06 1.33
C ALA A 46 -3.88 -5.58 1.27
N SER A 47 -3.26 -6.25 2.24
CA SER A 47 -3.45 -7.66 2.44
C SER A 47 -4.95 -7.82 2.51
N ALA A 48 -5.56 -8.42 1.50
CA ALA A 48 -6.72 -9.25 1.77
C ALA A 48 -6.21 -10.18 2.87
N GLN A 49 -6.59 -9.89 4.12
CA GLN A 49 -6.01 -10.51 5.32
C GLN A 49 -6.48 -11.97 5.31
N MET A 50 -5.78 -12.80 4.55
CA MET A 50 -6.09 -14.20 4.35
C MET A 50 -5.96 -14.96 5.68
N TYR A 51 -5.09 -14.47 6.57
CA TYR A 51 -4.84 -15.04 7.88
C TYR A 51 -4.88 -13.96 8.96
N ASP A 52 -5.76 -14.12 9.96
CA ASP A 52 -5.77 -13.29 11.18
C ASP A 52 -4.91 -13.96 12.26
N PRO A 53 -3.79 -13.36 12.69
CA PRO A 53 -2.89 -13.97 13.66
C PRO A 53 -3.51 -14.16 15.06
N ARG A 54 -4.69 -13.59 15.31
CA ARG A 54 -5.42 -13.74 16.58
C ARG A 54 -6.16 -15.08 16.70
N TYR A 55 -6.43 -15.75 15.59
CA TYR A 55 -7.23 -16.97 15.56
C TYR A 55 -6.40 -18.17 15.10
N PRO A 56 -6.42 -19.30 15.85
CA PRO A 56 -5.63 -20.49 15.52
C PRO A 56 -6.18 -21.31 14.35
N VAL A 57 -7.42 -21.09 13.95
CA VAL A 57 -8.10 -21.89 12.91
C VAL A 57 -8.81 -20.99 11.91
N CYS A 58 -8.72 -21.37 10.64
CA CYS A 58 -9.33 -20.67 9.51
C CYS A 58 -10.23 -21.61 8.71
N MET A 59 -11.31 -21.06 8.15
CA MET A 59 -12.20 -21.73 7.19
C MET A 59 -11.88 -21.23 5.78
N HIS A 60 -11.57 -22.14 4.87
CA HIS A 60 -11.40 -21.85 3.46
C HIS A 60 -12.66 -22.22 2.70
N VAL A 61 -13.41 -21.23 2.22
CA VAL A 61 -14.56 -21.45 1.35
C VAL A 61 -14.08 -21.43 -0.10
N TYR A 62 -14.55 -22.36 -0.90
CA TYR A 62 -14.22 -22.48 -2.31
C TYR A 62 -15.47 -22.78 -3.14
N GLY A 63 -15.47 -22.42 -4.42
CA GLY A 63 -16.54 -22.78 -5.34
C GLY A 63 -16.73 -21.76 -6.46
N GLU A 64 -17.13 -22.25 -7.63
CA GLU A 64 -17.31 -21.46 -8.85
C GLU A 64 -18.20 -20.22 -8.65
N LEU A 65 -19.30 -20.36 -7.88
CA LEU A 65 -20.26 -19.28 -7.66
C LEU A 65 -19.93 -18.40 -6.43
N LEU A 66 -19.22 -18.95 -5.45
CA LEU A 66 -18.95 -18.32 -4.15
C LEU A 66 -17.58 -17.62 -4.10
N GLY A 67 -16.69 -17.99 -5.03
CA GLY A 67 -15.30 -17.60 -5.04
C GLY A 67 -14.48 -18.30 -3.96
N GLU A 68 -13.21 -17.93 -3.88
CA GLU A 68 -12.35 -18.35 -2.77
C GLU A 68 -12.32 -17.30 -1.66
N ARG A 69 -12.42 -17.76 -0.42
CA ARG A 69 -12.33 -16.92 0.77
C ARG A 69 -11.66 -17.65 1.91
N MET A 70 -10.98 -16.89 2.77
CA MET A 70 -10.41 -17.38 4.02
C MET A 70 -10.99 -16.59 5.19
N ASP A 71 -11.65 -17.29 6.10
CA ASP A 71 -12.28 -16.73 7.30
C ASP A 71 -11.57 -17.27 8.55
N CYS A 72 -10.67 -16.47 9.14
CA CYS A 72 -9.92 -16.81 10.35
C CYS A 72 -10.57 -16.19 11.58
N ILE A 73 -11.66 -16.78 12.06
CA ILE A 73 -12.41 -16.32 13.24
C ILE A 73 -12.63 -17.43 14.28
N PHE A 74 -12.06 -18.61 14.04
CA PHE A 74 -12.33 -19.80 14.84
C PHE A 74 -11.19 -20.07 15.83
N THR A 75 -11.56 -20.51 17.03
CA THR A 75 -10.58 -20.85 18.08
C THR A 75 -10.28 -22.35 18.16
N SER A 76 -11.06 -23.20 17.48
CA SER A 76 -10.87 -24.64 17.44
C SER A 76 -11.35 -25.27 16.12
N LEU A 77 -10.78 -26.43 15.77
CA LEU A 77 -11.17 -27.18 14.58
C LEU A 77 -12.61 -27.67 14.66
N GLN A 78 -13.08 -28.11 15.83
CA GLN A 78 -14.47 -28.54 16.02
C GLN A 78 -15.46 -27.40 15.74
N GLN A 79 -15.16 -26.18 16.22
CA GLN A 79 -16.03 -25.02 15.99
C GLN A 79 -16.06 -24.63 14.50
N CYS A 80 -14.92 -24.72 13.82
CA CYS A 80 -14.85 -24.52 12.37
C CYS A 80 -15.65 -25.61 11.62
N GLN A 81 -15.48 -26.89 11.95
CA GLN A 81 -16.18 -28.01 11.31
C GLN A 81 -17.70 -27.90 11.45
N ALA A 82 -18.18 -27.49 12.63
CA ALA A 82 -19.61 -27.24 12.85
C ALA A 82 -20.17 -26.14 11.93
N SER A 83 -19.32 -25.20 11.50
CA SER A 83 -19.70 -24.06 10.66
C SER A 83 -19.63 -24.36 9.15
N ILE A 84 -18.93 -25.43 8.77
CA ILE A 84 -18.76 -25.85 7.36
C ILE A 84 -19.92 -26.73 6.87
N ALA A 85 -20.78 -27.23 7.75
CA ALA A 85 -21.87 -28.13 7.38
C ALA A 85 -22.75 -27.55 6.26
N GLY A 86 -22.74 -28.21 5.09
CA GLY A 86 -23.52 -27.81 3.91
C GLY A 86 -22.85 -26.78 3.00
N ASN A 87 -21.66 -26.30 3.33
CA ASN A 87 -20.90 -25.33 2.53
C ASN A 87 -19.67 -26.00 1.88
N PRO A 88 -19.28 -25.60 0.66
CA PRO A 88 -18.01 -26.02 0.06
C PRO A 88 -16.86 -25.29 0.75
N ALA A 89 -16.45 -25.81 1.91
CA ALA A 89 -15.37 -25.23 2.70
C ALA A 89 -14.51 -26.29 3.40
N THR A 90 -13.29 -25.92 3.80
CA THR A 90 -12.38 -26.75 4.58
C THR A 90 -11.78 -25.99 5.77
N CYS A 91 -11.45 -26.70 6.85
CA CYS A 91 -10.80 -26.11 8.03
C CYS A 91 -9.29 -26.30 7.95
N LEU A 92 -8.54 -25.25 8.27
CA LEU A 92 -7.09 -25.22 8.23
C LEU A 92 -6.55 -24.65 9.55
N VAL A 93 -5.42 -25.17 10.02
CA VAL A 93 -4.70 -24.56 11.15
C VAL A 93 -3.96 -23.32 10.63
N ASN A 94 -4.06 -22.21 11.37
CA ASN A 94 -3.41 -20.96 11.00
C ASN A 94 -1.91 -21.00 11.36
N PRO A 95 -0.98 -20.99 10.39
CA PRO A 95 0.45 -20.98 10.68
C PRO A 95 0.94 -19.65 11.29
N PHE A 96 0.16 -18.58 11.16
CA PHE A 96 0.50 -17.24 11.68
C PHE A 96 -0.10 -16.96 13.06
N TYR A 97 -0.69 -17.97 13.71
CA TYR A 97 -1.29 -17.79 15.02
C TYR A 97 -0.25 -17.36 16.06
N ALA A 98 -0.45 -16.18 16.63
CA ALA A 98 0.40 -15.61 17.67
C ALA A 98 -0.46 -15.33 18.91
N PRO A 99 -0.54 -16.26 19.88
CA PRO A 99 -1.30 -16.03 21.09
C PRO A 99 -0.77 -14.80 21.82
N ARG A 100 -1.68 -13.92 22.25
CA ARG A 100 -1.29 -12.79 23.09
C ARG A 100 -0.74 -13.34 24.40
N PRO A 101 0.42 -12.86 24.88
CA PRO A 101 0.96 -13.29 26.16
C PRO A 101 -0.07 -12.96 27.25
N VAL A 102 -0.45 -13.97 28.03
CA VAL A 102 -1.23 -13.78 29.24
C VAL A 102 -0.38 -12.93 30.17
N ARG A 103 -0.81 -11.70 30.44
CA ARG A 103 -0.20 -10.92 31.52
C ARG A 103 -0.51 -11.68 32.79
N SER A 104 0.49 -12.29 33.41
CA SER A 104 0.34 -12.81 34.77
C SER A 104 0.05 -11.59 35.63
N ASP A 105 -1.21 -11.42 36.03
CA ASP A 105 -1.53 -10.44 37.06
C ASP A 105 -0.77 -10.89 38.29
N ARG A 106 0.25 -10.11 38.65
CA ARG A 106 1.14 -10.44 39.77
C ARG A 106 0.26 -10.32 41.01
N PRO A 107 -0.02 -11.40 41.76
CA PRO A 107 -0.87 -11.29 42.94
C PRO A 107 -0.20 -10.29 43.89
N GLY A 108 -0.89 -9.18 44.13
CA GLY A 108 -0.45 -8.11 45.01
C GLY A 108 -0.13 -8.69 46.38
N ARG A 109 1.09 -8.39 46.81
CA ARG A 109 1.67 -8.67 48.13
C ARG A 109 0.87 -7.99 49.24
#